data_AF-A0A8J3V8N5-F1
#
_entry.id   AF-A0A8J3V8N5-F1
#
_cell.length_a   1.000
_cell.length_b   1.000
_cell.length_c   1.000
_cell.angle_alpha   90.00
_cell.angle_beta   90.00
_cell.angle_gamma   90.00
#
_symmetry.space_group_name_H-M   'P 1'
#
loop_
_entity.id
_entity.type
_entity.pdbx_description
1 polymer ?
#
loop_
_entity_poly.entity_id
_entity_poly.type
_entity_poly.pdbx_seq_one_letter_code
_entity_poly.pdbx_strand_id
1 'polypeptide(L)'
;MSPSAGEPSVPRRTAAGKRIVSVPELLLPDLRTRLNTYAGEGEEGLVFIGPKGAQLRRANFTRTWSKAITEAKLTGFHFHDLRHTGNTFASQSGATLRELMNRMGHSTTRAALIYQHTAMERDRAIADALGRLATEALTKQDQDGSGT
;
A
#
# COMPACT_ATOMS: atom_id res chain seq x y z
N MET A 1 17.20 36.25 22.42
CA MET A 1 16.86 36.07 21.00
C MET A 1 16.83 34.57 20.70
N SER A 2 15.64 33.95 20.79
CA SER A 2 15.45 32.54 20.43
C SER A 2 15.16 32.46 18.93
N PRO A 3 15.83 31.61 18.15
CA PRO A 3 15.52 31.46 16.74
C PRO A 3 14.21 30.67 16.61
N SER A 4 13.21 31.31 16.01
CA SER A 4 11.93 30.74 15.61
C SER A 4 12.18 29.48 14.76
N ALA A 5 11.80 28.32 15.28
CA ALA A 5 11.69 27.11 14.48
C ALA A 5 10.65 27.40 13.38
N GLY A 6 11.08 27.35 12.12
CA GLY A 6 10.20 27.60 10.98
C GLY A 6 8.98 26.69 11.03
N GLU A 7 7.80 27.27 10.88
CA GLU A 7 6.54 26.54 10.82
C GLU A 7 6.63 25.42 9.78
N PRO A 8 6.14 24.21 10.10
CA PRO A 8 6.09 23.11 9.14
C PRO A 8 5.15 23.50 7.99
N SER A 9 5.72 23.94 6.88
CA SER A 9 4.99 24.13 5.62
C SER A 9 4.55 22.77 5.09
N VAL A 10 3.26 22.45 5.25
CA VAL A 10 2.64 21.32 4.57
C VAL A 10 2.63 21.59 3.06
N PRO A 11 3.29 20.76 2.23
CA PRO A 11 3.28 20.98 0.79
C PRO A 11 1.84 20.90 0.26
N ARG A 12 1.39 21.97 -0.41
CA ARG A 12 0.05 22.08 -0.99
C ARG A 12 -0.09 21.10 -2.16
N ARG A 13 -0.49 19.86 -1.87
CA ARG A 13 -0.95 18.93 -2.92
C ARG A 13 -2.25 19.49 -3.50
N THR A 14 -2.38 19.47 -4.83
CA THR A 14 -3.61 19.90 -5.53
C THR A 14 -4.81 19.07 -5.03
N ALA A 15 -6.03 19.63 -5.07
CA ALA A 15 -7.24 18.92 -4.63
C ALA A 15 -7.40 17.55 -5.33
N ALA A 16 -7.00 17.45 -6.60
CA ALA A 16 -6.96 16.22 -7.38
C ALA A 16 -5.99 15.13 -6.86
N GLY A 17 -5.03 15.50 -5.99
CA GLY A 17 -4.06 14.60 -5.39
C GLY A 17 -4.46 14.07 -4.00
N LYS A 18 -5.51 14.58 -3.36
CA LYS A 18 -6.01 14.06 -2.08
C LYS A 18 -6.85 12.82 -2.32
N ARG A 19 -6.52 11.69 -1.68
CA ARG A 19 -7.21 10.41 -1.83
C ARG A 19 -7.28 9.71 -0.50
N ILE A 20 -8.40 9.04 -0.26
CA ILE A 20 -8.58 8.15 0.89
C ILE A 20 -8.07 6.78 0.46
N VAL A 21 -7.16 6.20 1.25
CA VAL A 21 -6.62 4.86 1.04
C VAL A 21 -6.82 4.07 2.31
N SER A 22 -7.53 2.94 2.21
CA SER A 22 -7.64 1.99 3.31
C SER A 22 -6.30 1.30 3.55
N VAL A 23 -5.88 1.30 4.81
CA VAL A 23 -4.67 0.62 5.27
C VAL A 23 -5.05 -0.72 5.91
N PRO A 24 -4.23 -1.77 5.79
CA PRO A 24 -4.46 -3.03 6.49
C PRO A 24 -4.52 -2.85 8.01
N GLU A 25 -5.39 -3.60 8.69
CA GLU A 25 -5.55 -3.54 10.15
C GLU A 25 -4.25 -3.83 10.91
N LEU A 26 -3.39 -4.68 10.34
CA LEU A 26 -2.07 -4.98 10.88
C LEU A 26 -1.22 -3.73 11.12
N LEU A 27 -1.40 -2.66 10.34
CA LEU A 27 -0.63 -1.41 10.50
C LEU A 27 -1.20 -0.47 11.57
N LEU A 28 -2.42 -0.71 12.07
CA LEU A 28 -3.08 0.20 13.00
C LEU A 28 -2.32 0.37 14.33
N PRO A 29 -1.74 -0.67 14.95
CA PRO A 29 -0.94 -0.50 16.17
C PRO A 29 0.27 0.41 15.95
N ASP A 30 0.99 0.24 14.83
CA ASP A 30 2.16 1.04 14.49
C ASP A 30 1.78 2.50 14.18
N LEU A 31 0.68 2.70 13.44
CA LEU A 31 0.18 4.04 13.14
C LEU A 31 -0.30 4.77 14.40
N ARG A 32 -1.01 4.09 15.31
CA ARG A 32 -1.43 4.65 16.60
C ARG A 32 -0.23 5.04 17.44
N THR A 33 0.75 4.15 17.56
CA THR A 33 2.00 4.44 18.28
C THR A 33 2.73 5.63 17.65
N ARG A 34 2.78 5.70 16.32
CA ARG A 34 3.40 6.83 15.61
C ARG A 34 2.71 8.15 15.93
N LEU A 35 1.38 8.19 15.81
CA LEU A 35 0.58 9.39 16.04
C LEU A 35 0.64 9.87 17.49
N ASN A 36 0.56 8.94 18.45
CA ASN A 36 0.50 9.29 19.87
C ASN A 36 1.86 9.67 20.47
N THR A 37 2.96 9.11 19.93
CA THR A 37 4.28 9.23 20.57
C THR A 37 5.24 10.14 19.81
N TYR A 38 5.10 10.26 18.49
CA TYR A 38 6.13 10.90 17.66
C TYR A 38 5.62 11.92 16.65
N ALA A 39 4.31 12.06 16.43
CA ALA A 39 3.79 13.05 15.49
C ALA A 39 3.86 14.47 16.09
N GLY A 40 3.84 15.48 15.22
CA GLY A 40 3.67 16.86 15.65
C GLY A 40 2.30 17.07 16.30
N GLU A 41 2.20 18.03 17.21
CA GLU A 41 0.95 18.37 17.88
C GLU A 41 -0.05 19.06 16.94
N GLY A 42 -1.34 18.94 17.26
CA GLY A 42 -2.44 19.58 16.53
C GLY A 42 -2.88 18.84 15.26
N GLU A 43 -4.00 19.28 14.67
CA GLU A 43 -4.60 18.64 13.48
C GLU A 43 -3.72 18.72 12.23
N GLU A 44 -2.89 19.75 12.13
CA GLU A 44 -1.92 19.96 11.03
C GLU A 44 -0.52 19.44 11.39
N GLY A 45 -0.39 18.71 12.50
CA GLY A 45 0.84 18.08 12.95
C GLY A 45 1.37 17.08 11.93
N LEU A 46 2.67 17.16 11.61
CA LEU A 46 3.30 16.20 10.71
C LEU A 46 3.40 14.82 11.38
N VAL A 47 2.92 13.78 10.69
CA VAL A 47 3.00 12.38 11.16
C VAL A 47 4.44 11.86 11.23
N PHE A 48 5.31 12.35 10.34
CA PHE A 48 6.72 11.95 10.26
C PHE A 48 7.63 13.17 10.42
N ILE A 49 8.24 13.27 11.60
CA ILE A 49 9.21 14.33 11.94
C ILE A 49 10.59 13.74 12.23
N GLY A 50 11.62 14.56 12.08
CA GLY A 50 12.97 14.22 12.51
C GLY A 50 13.12 14.32 14.04
N PRO A 51 14.24 13.84 14.61
CA PRO A 51 14.48 13.83 16.06
C PRO A 51 14.41 15.20 16.75
N LYS A 52 14.50 16.28 15.97
CA LYS A 52 14.42 17.68 16.45
C LYS A 52 13.05 18.32 16.19
N GLY A 53 12.02 17.53 15.92
CA GLY A 53 10.64 18.00 15.68
C GLY A 53 10.37 18.60 14.29
N ALA A 54 11.40 18.84 13.48
CA ALA A 54 11.24 19.41 12.14
C ALA A 54 10.83 18.38 11.08
N GLN A 55 10.34 18.85 9.93
CA GLN A 55 10.03 18.00 8.78
C GLN A 55 11.20 17.09 8.38
N LEU A 56 10.89 15.82 8.11
CA LEU A 56 11.89 14.84 7.71
C LEU A 56 12.53 15.23 6.36
N ARG A 57 13.83 15.54 6.38
CA ARG A 57 14.60 15.82 5.17
C ARG A 57 15.01 14.53 4.45
N ARG A 58 15.00 14.57 3.12
CA ARG A 58 15.37 13.44 2.25
C ARG A 58 16.71 12.80 2.61
N ALA A 59 17.75 13.59 2.89
CA ALA A 59 19.07 13.06 3.23
C ALA A 59 19.09 12.22 4.53
N ASN A 60 18.32 12.62 5.55
CA ASN A 60 18.18 11.85 6.78
C ASN A 60 17.38 10.56 6.57
N PHE A 61 16.36 10.63 5.71
CA PHE A 61 15.59 9.46 5.33
C PHE A 61 16.46 8.44 4.57
N THR A 62 17.27 8.88 3.60
CA THR A 62 18.16 7.99 2.83
C THR A 62 19.08 7.18 3.74
N ARG A 63 19.68 7.81 4.76
CA ARG A 63 20.54 7.09 5.73
C ARG A 63 19.79 6.02 6.51
N THR A 64 18.57 6.33 6.95
CA THR A 64 17.70 5.39 7.67
C THR A 64 17.29 4.23 6.75
N TRP A 65 16.95 4.54 5.50
CA TRP A 65 16.61 3.55 4.48
C TRP A 65 17.77 2.61 4.19
N SER A 66 18.98 3.13 3.94
CA SER A 66 20.17 2.31 3.69
C SER A 66 20.43 1.34 4.84
N LYS A 67 20.31 1.79 6.09
CA LYS A 67 20.43 0.93 7.26
C LYS A 67 19.38 -0.19 7.26
N ALA A 68 18.12 0.14 7.02
CA ALA A 68 17.04 -0.86 6.96
C ALA A 68 17.26 -1.91 5.86
N ILE A 69 17.77 -1.51 4.69
CA ILE A 69 18.11 -2.41 3.60
C ILE A 69 19.27 -3.35 3.95
N THR A 70 20.31 -2.84 4.62
CA THR A 70 21.40 -3.66 5.13
C THR A 70 20.92 -4.68 6.17
N GLU A 71 20.09 -4.25 7.13
CA GLU A 71 19.53 -5.14 8.17
C GLU A 71 18.60 -6.21 7.58
N ALA A 72 17.83 -5.84 6.55
CA ALA A 72 16.98 -6.77 5.80
C ALA A 72 17.76 -7.67 4.82
N LYS A 73 19.09 -7.48 4.68
CA LYS A 73 19.96 -8.21 3.77
C LYS A 73 19.52 -8.13 2.30
N LEU A 74 18.99 -6.98 1.90
CA LEU A 74 18.58 -6.72 0.52
C LEU A 74 19.66 -5.93 -0.24
N THR A 75 19.80 -6.17 -1.54
CA THR A 75 20.74 -5.46 -2.42
C THR A 75 19.99 -4.76 -3.55
N GLY A 76 20.42 -3.55 -3.91
CA GLY A 76 19.83 -2.80 -5.04
C GLY A 76 18.39 -2.32 -4.84
N PHE A 77 17.86 -2.34 -3.61
CA PHE A 77 16.46 -2.04 -3.32
C PHE A 77 16.24 -0.57 -2.93
N HIS A 78 15.42 0.13 -3.71
CA HIS A 78 15.10 1.54 -3.55
C HIS A 78 13.78 1.72 -2.80
N PHE A 79 13.60 2.89 -2.18
CA PHE A 79 12.35 3.17 -1.45
C PHE A 79 11.11 3.13 -2.35
N HIS A 80 11.25 3.49 -3.63
CA HIS A 80 10.15 3.41 -4.59
C HIS A 80 9.73 1.97 -4.90
N ASP A 81 10.61 0.99 -4.69
CA ASP A 81 10.32 -0.41 -4.96
C ASP A 81 9.25 -0.95 -4.00
N LEU A 82 9.12 -0.39 -2.78
CA LEU A 82 7.99 -0.71 -1.88
C LEU A 82 6.64 -0.38 -2.51
N ARG A 83 6.56 0.70 -3.29
CA ARG A 83 5.34 1.07 -4.00
C ARG A 83 5.06 0.10 -5.14
N HIS A 84 6.09 -0.32 -5.87
CA HIS A 84 5.96 -1.37 -6.88
C HIS A 84 5.45 -2.67 -6.26
N THR A 85 6.05 -3.13 -5.17
CA THR A 85 5.62 -4.33 -4.43
C THR A 85 4.18 -4.21 -3.95
N GLY A 86 3.79 -3.08 -3.36
CA GLY A 86 2.41 -2.86 -2.90
C GLY A 86 1.38 -2.89 -4.02
N ASN A 87 1.73 -2.40 -5.22
CA ASN A 87 0.86 -2.46 -6.39
C ASN A 87 0.75 -3.88 -6.94
N THR A 88 1.86 -4.63 -6.95
CA THR A 88 1.85 -6.06 -7.32
C THR A 88 0.94 -6.85 -6.39
N PHE A 89 1.03 -6.65 -5.08
CA PHE A 89 0.13 -7.32 -4.11
C PHE A 89 -1.33 -6.93 -4.30
N ALA A 90 -1.63 -5.65 -4.52
CA ALA A 90 -2.99 -5.21 -4.82
C ALA A 90 -3.52 -5.85 -6.11
N SER A 91 -2.68 -6.01 -7.13
CA SER A 91 -3.08 -6.67 -8.38
C SER A 91 -3.35 -8.16 -8.16
N GLN A 92 -2.48 -8.81 -7.40
CA GLN A 92 -2.61 -10.24 -7.07
C GLN A 92 -3.79 -10.57 -6.15
N SER A 93 -4.35 -9.58 -5.44
CA SER A 93 -5.55 -9.78 -4.62
C SER A 93 -6.85 -9.85 -5.43
N GLY A 94 -6.78 -9.75 -6.76
CA GLY A 94 -7.94 -9.75 -7.65
C GLY A 94 -8.62 -8.38 -7.77
N ALA A 95 -7.94 -7.30 -7.37
CA ALA A 95 -8.48 -5.96 -7.52
C ALA A 95 -8.72 -5.65 -9.00
N THR A 96 -9.86 -5.02 -9.29
CA THR A 96 -10.18 -4.55 -10.64
C THR A 96 -9.23 -3.46 -11.09
N LEU A 97 -9.12 -3.27 -12.40
CA LEU A 97 -8.31 -2.20 -12.99
C LEU A 97 -8.66 -0.82 -12.41
N ARG A 98 -9.96 -0.55 -12.16
CA ARG A 98 -10.43 0.71 -11.58
C ARG A 98 -9.99 0.89 -10.12
N GLU A 99 -10.07 -0.16 -9.31
CA GLU A 99 -9.61 -0.14 -7.92
C GLU A 99 -8.10 0.04 -7.82
N LEU A 100 -7.34 -0.64 -8.69
CA LEU A 100 -5.91 -0.48 -8.83
C LEU A 100 -5.53 0.96 -9.19
N MET A 101 -6.18 1.54 -10.21
CA MET A 101 -5.94 2.93 -10.62
C MET A 101 -6.26 3.93 -9.49
N ASN A 102 -7.34 3.70 -8.73
CA ASN A 102 -7.71 4.53 -7.60
C ASN A 102 -6.66 4.48 -6.48
N ARG A 103 -6.19 3.27 -6.13
CA ARG A 103 -5.14 3.05 -5.11
C ARG A 103 -3.79 3.61 -5.52
N MET A 104 -3.44 3.51 -6.80
CA MET A 104 -2.20 4.04 -7.35
C MET A 104 -2.22 5.56 -7.51
N GLY A 105 -3.35 6.20 -7.82
CA GLY A 105 -3.49 7.65 -7.77
C GLY A 105 -2.64 8.42 -8.80
N HIS A 106 -2.93 8.23 -10.10
CA HIS A 106 -2.26 8.74 -11.32
C HIS A 106 -1.37 7.74 -12.07
N SER A 107 -1.59 6.43 -11.92
CA SER A 107 -1.14 5.47 -12.92
C SER A 107 -2.00 5.62 -14.17
N THR A 108 -1.38 5.86 -15.33
CA THR A 108 -2.09 5.68 -16.61
C THR A 108 -2.67 4.28 -16.68
N THR A 109 -3.74 4.07 -17.47
CA THR A 109 -4.29 2.73 -17.71
C THR A 109 -3.18 1.75 -18.09
N ARG A 110 -2.21 2.21 -18.88
CA ARG A 110 -0.99 1.46 -19.24
C ARG A 110 -0.19 0.98 -18.03
N ALA A 111 0.04 1.83 -17.04
CA ALA A 111 0.78 1.44 -15.84
C ALA A 111 0.00 0.44 -14.99
N ALA A 112 -1.32 0.56 -14.89
CA ALA A 112 -2.14 -0.39 -14.14
C ALA A 112 -2.25 -1.75 -14.86
N LEU A 113 -2.32 -1.76 -16.18
CA LEU A 113 -2.30 -2.97 -17.01
C LEU A 113 -1.01 -3.76 -16.84
N ILE A 114 0.16 -3.11 -16.67
CA ILE A 114 1.42 -3.81 -16.40
C ILE A 114 1.28 -4.73 -15.17
N TYR A 115 0.74 -4.21 -14.06
CA TYR A 115 0.54 -5.02 -12.86
C TYR A 115 -0.57 -6.06 -13.02
N GLN A 116 -1.64 -5.73 -13.76
CA GLN A 116 -2.74 -6.67 -14.01
C GLN A 116 -2.26 -7.85 -14.83
N HIS A 117 -1.45 -7.64 -15.86
CA HIS A 117 -0.88 -8.72 -16.68
C HIS A 117 0.02 -9.66 -15.87
N THR A 118 0.87 -9.12 -14.98
CA THR A 118 1.68 -9.96 -14.06
C THR A 118 0.80 -10.80 -13.12
N ALA A 119 -0.40 -10.31 -12.75
CA ALA A 119 -1.35 -11.11 -11.99
C ALA A 119 -2.11 -12.13 -12.86
N MET A 120 -2.37 -11.82 -14.14
CA MET A 120 -3.03 -12.73 -15.10
C MET A 120 -2.16 -13.93 -15.49
N GLU A 121 -0.83 -13.87 -15.34
CA GLU A 121 0.04 -15.06 -15.40
C GLU A 121 -0.30 -16.12 -14.32
N ARG A 122 -1.23 -15.82 -13.39
CA ARG A 122 -1.87 -16.80 -12.50
C ARG A 122 -3.06 -17.52 -13.14
N ASP A 123 -3.13 -17.63 -14.45
CA ASP A 123 -4.18 -18.37 -15.18
C ASP A 123 -4.44 -19.75 -14.56
N ARG A 124 -3.36 -20.44 -14.13
CA ARG A 124 -3.47 -21.72 -13.41
C ARG A 124 -4.25 -21.62 -12.09
N ALA A 125 -4.02 -20.58 -11.29
CA ALA A 125 -4.74 -20.37 -10.03
C ALA A 125 -6.20 -19.98 -10.27
N ILE A 126 -6.51 -19.30 -11.38
CA ILE A 126 -7.88 -18.98 -11.79
C ILE A 126 -8.58 -20.28 -12.21
N ALA A 127 -7.94 -21.11 -13.04
CA ALA A 127 -8.46 -22.41 -13.44
C ALA A 127 -8.73 -23.32 -12.23
N ASP A 128 -7.82 -23.35 -11.24
CA ASP A 128 -8.01 -24.12 -10.02
C ASP A 128 -9.17 -23.59 -9.16
N ALA A 129 -9.35 -22.27 -9.09
CA ALA A 129 -10.48 -21.65 -8.38
C ALA A 129 -11.82 -21.94 -9.06
N LEU A 130 -11.86 -21.87 -10.40
CA LEU A 130 -13.03 -22.26 -11.20
C LEU A 130 -13.36 -23.75 -11.02
N GLY A 131 -12.35 -24.61 -11.00
CA GLY A 131 -12.50 -26.04 -10.72
C GLY A 131 -13.17 -26.28 -9.38
N ARG A 132 -12.70 -25.64 -8.30
CA ARG A 132 -13.33 -25.76 -6.97
C ARG A 132 -14.79 -25.32 -6.97
N LEU A 133 -15.09 -24.14 -7.52
CA LEU A 133 -16.47 -23.62 -7.57
C LEU A 133 -17.40 -24.53 -8.38
N ALA A 134 -16.92 -25.06 -9.51
CA ALA A 134 -17.68 -26.01 -10.33
C ALA A 134 -17.93 -27.32 -9.58
N THR A 135 -16.91 -27.87 -8.91
CA THR A 135 -17.07 -29.08 -8.09
C THR A 135 -18.06 -28.87 -6.94
N GLU A 136 -17.99 -27.73 -6.24
CA GLU A 136 -18.95 -27.38 -5.18
C GLU A 136 -20.38 -27.27 -5.69
N ALA A 137 -20.58 -26.65 -6.86
CA ALA A 137 -21.90 -26.52 -7.48
C ALA A 137 -22.47 -27.87 -7.93
N LEU A 138 -21.65 -28.72 -8.56
CA LEU A 138 -22.04 -30.07 -9.00
C LEU A 138 -22.38 -30.97 -7.80
N THR A 139 -21.57 -30.91 -6.73
CA THR A 139 -21.82 -31.70 -5.51
C THR A 139 -23.13 -31.31 -4.83
N LYS A 140 -23.54 -30.03 -4.90
CA LYS A 140 -24.85 -29.58 -4.40
C LYS A 140 -26.02 -30.13 -5.22
N GLN A 141 -25.91 -30.16 -6.54
CA GLN A 141 -26.96 -30.69 -7.42
C GLN A 141 -27.22 -32.19 -7.21
N ASP A 142 -26.16 -32.97 -6.94
CA ASP A 142 -26.29 -34.40 -6.66
C ASP A 142 -26.97 -34.68 -5.30
N GLN A 143 -26.83 -33.79 -4.31
CA GLN A 143 -27.48 -33.94 -3.01
C GLN A 143 -28.96 -33.56 -3.04
N ASP A 144 -29.33 -32.52 -3.81
CA ASP A 144 -30.72 -32.07 -3.97
C ASP A 144 -31.56 -33.04 -4.86
N GLY A 145 -30.90 -33.91 -5.63
CA GLY A 145 -31.54 -34.91 -6.51
C GLY A 145 -31.81 -36.28 -5.88
N SER A 146 -31.34 -36.57 -4.66
CA SER A 146 -31.53 -37.89 -4.01
C SER A 146 -32.75 -38.00 -3.09
N GLY A 147 -33.60 -36.97 -3.06
CA GLY A 147 -34.82 -36.90 -2.26
C GLY A 147 -36.11 -37.00 -3.06
N THR A 148 -36.38 -38.14 -3.68
CA THR A 148 -37.72 -38.58 -4.14
C THR A 148 -37.84 -40.08 -3.91
#